data_AF-A0A1J8QY98-F1
#
_entry.id   AF-A0A1J8QY98-F1
#
_cell.length_a   1.000
_cell.length_b   1.000
_cell.length_c   1.000
_cell.angle_alpha   90.00
_cell.angle_beta   90.00
_cell.angle_gamma   90.00
#
_symmetry.space_group_name_H-M   'P 1'
#
loop_
_entity.id
_entity.type
_entity.pdbx_description
1 polymer ?
#
loop_
_entity_poly.entity_id
_entity_poly.type
_entity_poly.pdbx_seq_one_letter_code
_entity_poly.pdbx_strand_id
1 'polypeptide(L)'
;MAYVMALQQNWPTDELKFQVNNDIRGLIDSVNDGTTSAFMWEWFTTKPFADAGECRFIGQVPTPWPSWLIAAHPTRAAPDAVRAFLAGLSRHVHAFASQEARAGPSVRFVVEKFGYAEADVKEWLDAVEYPEDCAEVSWKVITDTLHVLQQAGAVAPSEGDIKREQFLNMDVVTLVEA
;
A
#
# COMPACT_ATOMS: atom_id res chain seq x y z
N MET A 1 -4.48 -1.93 8.89
CA MET A 1 -3.34 -2.78 9.32
C MET A 1 -3.39 -3.17 10.80
N ALA A 2 -3.69 -2.26 11.74
CA ALA A 2 -3.80 -2.64 13.16
C ALA A 2 -4.77 -3.82 13.41
N TYR A 3 -5.96 -3.79 12.78
CA TYR A 3 -6.89 -4.93 12.82
C TYR A 3 -6.32 -6.22 12.22
N VAL A 4 -5.60 -6.14 11.10
CA VAL A 4 -4.97 -7.30 10.47
C VAL A 4 -3.93 -7.92 11.41
N MET A 5 -3.11 -7.09 12.07
CA MET A 5 -2.16 -7.56 13.08
C MET A 5 -2.87 -8.22 14.25
N ALA A 6 -3.93 -7.61 14.76
CA ALA A 6 -4.73 -8.17 15.85
C ALA A 6 -5.26 -9.55 15.49
N LEU A 7 -5.83 -9.72 14.28
CA LEU A 7 -6.28 -11.03 13.80
C LEU A 7 -5.12 -12.05 13.71
N GLN A 8 -3.96 -11.67 13.17
CA GLN A 8 -2.78 -12.55 13.08
C GLN A 8 -2.25 -12.97 14.45
N GLN A 9 -2.36 -12.09 15.46
CA GLN A 9 -1.91 -12.32 16.82
C GLN A 9 -3.00 -12.87 17.75
N ASN A 10 -4.22 -13.12 17.23
CA ASN A 10 -5.40 -13.51 18.00
C ASN A 10 -5.76 -12.51 19.13
N TRP A 11 -5.57 -11.21 18.89
CA TRP A 11 -5.98 -10.15 19.81
C TRP A 11 -7.46 -9.76 19.61
N PRO A 12 -8.18 -9.37 20.68
CA PRO A 12 -9.53 -8.82 20.57
C PRO A 12 -9.54 -7.54 19.73
N THR A 13 -10.25 -7.55 18.60
CA THR A 13 -10.30 -6.41 17.67
C THR A 13 -11.21 -5.29 18.15
N ASP A 14 -12.18 -5.60 19.01
CA ASP A 14 -13.13 -4.68 19.64
C ASP A 14 -12.53 -3.84 20.78
N GLU A 15 -11.38 -4.26 21.32
CA GLU A 15 -10.65 -3.51 22.35
C GLU A 15 -9.66 -2.49 21.78
N LEU A 16 -9.42 -2.49 20.46
CA LEU A 16 -8.50 -1.56 19.82
C LEU A 16 -9.01 -0.12 19.93
N LYS A 17 -8.17 0.77 20.45
CA LYS A 17 -8.43 2.21 20.57
C LYS A 17 -7.58 2.97 19.58
N PHE A 18 -8.20 3.88 18.83
CA PHE A 18 -7.53 4.69 17.82
C PHE A 18 -7.53 6.16 18.22
N GLN A 19 -6.42 6.84 17.98
CA GLN A 19 -6.25 8.27 18.16
C GLN A 19 -5.84 8.91 16.83
N VAL A 20 -6.41 10.07 16.52
CA VAL A 20 -6.07 10.83 15.32
C VAL A 20 -4.89 11.75 15.65
N ASN A 21 -3.73 11.47 15.05
CA ASN A 21 -2.50 12.22 15.28
C ASN A 21 -1.96 12.94 14.03
N ASN A 22 -2.80 13.10 13.01
CA ASN A 22 -2.50 13.76 11.73
C ASN A 22 -1.41 13.09 10.90
N ASP A 23 -0.14 13.43 11.15
CA ASP A 23 1.01 13.05 10.33
C ASP A 23 2.04 12.23 11.14
N ILE A 24 3.14 11.87 10.48
CA ILE A 24 4.18 11.05 11.11
C ILE A 24 4.82 11.72 12.34
N ARG A 25 4.88 13.06 12.40
CA ARG A 25 5.39 13.77 13.59
C ARG A 25 4.44 13.59 14.76
N GLY A 26 3.14 13.80 14.53
CA GLY A 26 2.15 13.55 15.58
C GLY A 26 2.13 12.09 16.05
N LEU A 27 2.37 11.12 15.16
CA LEU A 27 2.47 9.71 15.54
C LEU A 27 3.72 9.39 16.39
N ILE A 28 4.86 10.02 16.08
CA ILE A 28 6.10 9.87 16.86
C ILE A 28 5.93 10.55 18.23
N ASP A 29 5.39 11.76 18.28
CA ASP A 29 5.16 12.48 19.53
C ASP A 29 4.22 11.69 20.44
N SER A 30 3.16 11.10 19.88
CA SER A 30 2.12 10.40 20.66
C SER A 30 2.59 9.11 21.32
N VAL A 31 3.65 8.46 20.82
CA VAL A 31 4.24 7.29 21.50
C VAL A 31 5.24 7.69 22.57
N ASN A 32 5.88 8.86 22.42
CA ASN A 32 6.85 9.38 23.38
C ASN A 32 6.16 10.09 24.57
N ASP A 33 5.01 10.72 24.35
CA ASP A 33 4.20 11.33 25.42
C ASP A 33 3.25 10.33 26.12
N GLY A 34 3.11 9.12 25.56
CA GLY A 34 2.31 8.04 26.11
C GLY A 34 0.81 8.11 25.82
N THR A 35 0.35 9.05 24.97
CA THR A 35 -1.06 9.14 24.56
C THR A 35 -1.48 7.96 23.67
N THR A 36 -0.53 7.36 22.95
CA THR A 36 -0.70 6.12 22.19
C THR A 36 0.35 5.08 22.56
N SER A 37 0.00 3.80 22.46
CA SER A 37 0.93 2.70 22.80
C SER A 37 1.87 2.33 21.64
N ALA A 38 1.43 2.49 20.40
CA ALA A 38 2.19 2.24 19.18
C ALA A 38 1.49 2.90 17.99
N PHE A 39 2.22 3.10 16.90
CA PHE A 39 1.65 3.43 15.58
C PHE A 39 2.17 2.46 14.51
N MET A 40 1.50 2.44 13.37
CA MET A 40 1.94 1.71 12.18
C MET A 40 2.08 2.70 11.03
N TRP A 41 3.21 2.62 10.32
CA TRP A 41 3.50 3.45 9.16
C TRP A 41 4.40 2.68 8.20
N GLU A 42 4.58 3.18 6.97
CA GLU A 42 5.46 2.55 6.00
C GLU A 42 6.92 2.61 6.51
N TRP A 43 7.67 1.51 6.34
CA TRP A 43 8.96 1.33 7.00
C TRP A 43 10.03 2.29 6.49
N PHE A 44 10.24 2.39 5.17
CA PHE A 44 11.31 3.21 4.61
C PHE A 44 11.10 4.71 4.81
N THR A 45 9.85 5.15 4.95
CA THR A 45 9.48 6.52 5.35
C THR A 45 9.65 6.77 6.84
N THR A 46 9.62 5.73 7.68
CA THR A 46 9.77 5.84 9.15
C THR A 46 11.22 5.64 9.60
N LYS A 47 11.99 4.84 8.87
CA LYS A 47 13.35 4.42 9.19
C LYS A 47 14.28 5.60 9.55
N PRO A 48 14.27 6.76 8.85
CA PRO A 48 15.10 7.89 9.25
C PRO A 48 14.86 8.38 10.68
N PHE A 49 13.62 8.33 11.17
CA PHE A 49 13.27 8.73 12.54
C PHE A 49 13.66 7.65 13.56
N ALA A 50 13.53 6.38 13.18
CA ALA A 50 13.99 5.27 14.01
C ALA A 50 15.52 5.28 14.18
N ASP A 51 16.26 5.53 13.09
CA ASP A 51 17.72 5.64 13.10
C ASP A 51 18.21 6.86 13.92
N ALA A 52 17.42 7.94 13.93
CA ALA A 52 17.65 9.10 14.78
C ALA A 52 17.26 8.88 16.26
N GLY A 53 16.69 7.72 16.60
CA GLY A 53 16.27 7.38 17.97
C GLY A 53 14.97 8.05 18.42
N GLU A 54 14.20 8.63 17.50
CA GLU A 54 12.96 9.35 17.81
C GLU A 54 11.78 8.39 18.06
N CYS A 55 11.84 7.19 17.49
CA CYS A 55 10.88 6.11 17.73
C CYS A 55 11.60 4.76 17.69
N ARG A 56 10.92 3.70 18.14
CA ARG A 56 11.48 2.34 18.17
C ARG A 56 10.70 1.41 17.24
N PHE A 57 11.42 0.75 16.33
CA PHE A 57 10.86 -0.36 15.55
C PHE A 57 10.62 -1.58 16.45
N ILE A 58 9.39 -2.08 16.49
CA ILE A 58 8.97 -3.22 17.32
C ILE A 58 8.45 -4.41 16.50
N GLY A 59 8.26 -4.24 15.19
CA GLY A 59 7.76 -5.27 14.31
C GLY A 59 7.16 -4.70 13.03
N GLN A 60 6.76 -5.61 12.13
CA GLN A 60 6.13 -5.27 10.85
C GLN A 60 4.94 -6.18 10.57
N VAL A 61 4.03 -5.67 9.74
CA VAL A 61 2.85 -6.41 9.29
C VAL A 61 2.75 -6.22 7.78
N PRO A 62 3.25 -7.17 6.98
CA PRO A 62 3.10 -7.14 5.53
C PRO A 62 1.62 -7.09 5.15
N THR A 63 1.27 -6.30 4.13
CA THR A 63 -0.08 -6.33 3.56
C THR A 63 -0.30 -7.66 2.85
N PRO A 64 -1.41 -8.37 3.07
CA PRO A 64 -1.68 -9.62 2.39
C PRO A 64 -2.20 -9.43 0.95
N TRP A 65 -2.30 -8.18 0.49
CA TRP A 65 -2.73 -7.76 -0.85
C TRP A 65 -1.74 -6.72 -1.42
N PRO A 66 -1.80 -6.44 -2.73
CA PRO A 66 -0.98 -5.42 -3.37
C PRO A 66 -1.12 -4.05 -2.69
N SER A 67 0.00 -3.40 -2.45
CA SER A 67 0.04 -2.12 -1.74
C SER A 67 -0.59 -0.97 -2.51
N TRP A 68 -0.72 -1.10 -3.85
CA TRP A 68 -1.20 -0.04 -4.73
C TRP A 68 -2.12 -0.57 -5.84
N LEU A 69 -3.16 0.21 -6.15
CA LEU A 69 -4.07 0.04 -7.29
C LEU A 69 -4.42 1.41 -7.86
N ILE A 70 -4.89 1.43 -9.12
CA ILE A 70 -5.39 2.65 -9.77
C ILE A 70 -6.92 2.68 -9.69
N ALA A 71 -7.47 3.71 -9.04
CA ALA A 71 -8.90 3.98 -9.03
C ALA A 71 -9.24 5.12 -9.98
N ALA A 72 -10.27 4.93 -10.81
CA ALA A 72 -10.74 5.92 -11.77
C ALA A 72 -12.23 6.22 -11.55
N HIS A 73 -12.62 7.49 -11.70
CA HIS A 73 -14.02 7.89 -11.53
C HIS A 73 -14.88 7.40 -12.70
N PRO A 74 -16.02 6.72 -12.45
CA PRO A 74 -16.76 5.99 -13.49
C PRO A 74 -17.30 6.88 -14.61
N THR A 75 -17.59 8.17 -14.32
CA THR A 75 -18.15 9.10 -15.31
C THR A 75 -17.22 10.24 -15.73
N ARG A 76 -16.10 10.43 -15.02
CA ARG A 76 -15.16 11.54 -15.28
C ARG A 76 -13.87 11.07 -15.94
N ALA A 77 -13.61 9.77 -15.93
CA ALA A 77 -12.48 9.16 -16.61
C ALA A 77 -13.01 8.31 -17.76
N ALA A 78 -12.81 8.77 -19.00
CA ALA A 78 -13.22 8.02 -20.18
C ALA A 78 -12.41 6.71 -20.29
N PRO A 79 -13.03 5.55 -20.57
CA PRO A 79 -12.33 4.27 -20.64
C PRO A 79 -11.10 4.26 -21.55
N ASP A 80 -11.17 4.89 -22.74
CA ASP A 80 -10.03 5.02 -23.65
C ASP A 80 -8.85 5.79 -23.05
N ALA A 81 -9.12 6.87 -22.33
CA ALA A 81 -8.10 7.66 -21.67
C ALA A 81 -7.45 6.87 -20.52
N VAL A 82 -8.24 6.11 -19.77
CA VAL A 82 -7.71 5.24 -18.70
C VAL A 82 -6.84 4.13 -19.28
N ARG A 83 -7.27 3.45 -20.36
CA ARG A 83 -6.45 2.44 -21.05
C ARG A 83 -5.13 3.02 -21.55
N ALA A 84 -5.17 4.20 -22.18
CA ALA A 84 -3.96 4.88 -22.65
C ALA A 84 -3.02 5.25 -21.50
N PHE A 85 -3.56 5.71 -20.37
CA PHE A 85 -2.80 5.99 -19.16
C PHE A 85 -2.14 4.73 -18.60
N LEU A 86 -2.89 3.65 -18.41
CA LEU A 86 -2.38 2.38 -17.86
C LEU A 86 -1.30 1.78 -18.75
N ALA A 87 -1.51 1.74 -20.08
CA ALA A 87 -0.48 1.28 -21.01
C ALA A 87 0.79 2.16 -20.98
N GLY A 88 0.62 3.47 -20.78
CA GLY A 88 1.74 4.38 -20.54
C GLY A 88 2.46 4.09 -19.23
N LEU A 89 1.69 3.86 -18.16
CA LEU A 89 2.21 3.55 -16.83
C LEU A 89 2.99 2.25 -16.83
N SER A 90 2.47 1.15 -17.41
CA SER A 90 3.16 -0.14 -17.50
C SER A 90 4.54 0.02 -18.16
N ARG A 91 4.64 0.79 -19.26
CA ARG A 91 5.95 1.07 -19.90
C ARG A 91 6.93 1.80 -18.99
N HIS A 92 6.47 2.81 -18.25
CA HIS A 92 7.34 3.57 -17.34
C HIS A 92 7.73 2.75 -16.11
N VAL A 93 6.82 1.92 -15.61
CA VAL A 93 7.07 0.97 -14.53
C VAL A 93 8.15 -0.01 -14.95
N HIS A 94 8.06 -0.60 -16.14
CA HIS A 94 9.10 -1.52 -16.65
C HIS A 94 10.46 -0.82 -16.80
N ALA A 95 10.47 0.39 -17.36
CA ALA A 95 11.68 1.17 -17.51
C ALA A 95 12.30 1.53 -16.14
N PHE A 96 11.48 1.85 -15.14
CA PHE A 96 11.94 2.17 -13.78
C PHE A 96 12.42 0.92 -13.02
N ALA A 97 11.75 -0.20 -13.23
CA ALA A 97 12.00 -1.46 -12.54
C ALA A 97 13.10 -2.31 -13.20
N SER A 98 13.58 -1.96 -14.39
CA SER A 98 14.63 -2.71 -15.10
C SER A 98 15.90 -2.80 -14.27
N GLN A 99 16.66 -3.87 -14.48
CA GLN A 99 17.92 -4.10 -13.77
C GLN A 99 18.90 -2.94 -13.97
N GLU A 100 19.00 -2.40 -15.18
CA GLU A 100 19.87 -1.27 -15.51
C GLU A 100 19.43 0.00 -14.79
N ALA A 101 18.12 0.26 -14.70
CA ALA A 101 17.58 1.43 -14.03
C ALA A 101 17.75 1.32 -12.51
N ARG A 102 17.47 0.15 -11.92
CA ARG A 102 17.70 -0.13 -10.50
C ARG A 102 19.18 -0.10 -10.10
N ALA A 103 20.10 -0.39 -11.02
CA ALA A 103 21.53 -0.28 -10.77
C ALA A 103 22.03 1.17 -10.56
N GLY A 104 21.23 2.19 -10.89
CA GLY A 104 21.63 3.58 -10.64
C GLY A 104 20.59 4.64 -10.93
N PRO A 105 20.06 4.77 -12.16
CA PRO A 105 19.09 5.81 -12.52
C PRO A 105 17.90 5.95 -11.57
N SER A 106 17.23 4.83 -11.24
CA SER A 106 16.07 4.81 -10.34
C SER A 106 16.47 5.17 -8.90
N VAL A 107 17.62 4.65 -8.44
CA VAL A 107 18.17 4.99 -7.11
C VAL A 107 18.42 6.50 -7.01
N ARG A 108 19.15 7.08 -7.97
CA ARG A 108 19.45 8.52 -7.98
C ARG A 108 18.18 9.36 -8.01
N PHE A 109 17.22 9.00 -8.85
CA PHE A 109 15.94 9.70 -8.92
C PHE A 109 15.24 9.73 -7.55
N VAL A 110 15.15 8.60 -6.85
CA VAL A 110 14.46 8.54 -5.55
C VAL A 110 15.24 9.31 -4.48
N VAL A 111 16.57 9.17 -4.44
CA VAL A 111 17.43 9.93 -3.51
C VAL A 111 17.28 11.43 -3.73
N GLU A 112 17.39 11.91 -4.97
CA GLU A 112 17.28 13.34 -5.30
C GLU A 112 15.87 13.88 -5.05
N LYS A 113 14.84 13.08 -5.32
CA LYS A 113 13.45 13.52 -5.23
C LYS A 113 12.93 13.55 -3.80
N PHE A 114 13.32 12.57 -2.99
CA PHE A 114 12.74 12.34 -1.66
C PHE A 114 13.74 12.50 -0.51
N GLY A 115 15.04 12.58 -0.80
CA GLY A 115 16.07 12.85 0.21
C GLY A 115 16.41 11.67 1.11
N TYR A 116 16.01 10.45 0.75
CA TYR A 116 16.35 9.25 1.49
C TYR A 116 17.81 8.85 1.31
N ALA A 117 18.38 8.15 2.30
CA ALA A 117 19.72 7.60 2.19
C ALA A 117 19.79 6.58 1.04
N GLU A 118 20.87 6.62 0.25
CA GLU A 118 21.02 5.75 -0.92
C GLU A 118 20.94 4.26 -0.56
N ALA A 119 21.49 3.86 0.59
CA ALA A 119 21.43 2.50 1.09
C ALA A 119 19.98 2.04 1.33
N ASP A 120 19.16 2.89 1.96
CA ASP A 120 17.76 2.58 2.25
C ASP A 120 16.92 2.54 0.97
N VAL A 121 17.21 3.41 -0.01
CA VAL A 121 16.56 3.38 -1.33
C VAL A 121 16.88 2.08 -2.07
N LYS A 122 18.13 1.60 -2.00
CA LYS A 122 18.52 0.32 -2.61
C LYS A 122 17.78 -0.84 -1.95
N GLU A 123 17.75 -0.89 -0.62
CA GLU A 123 17.01 -1.92 0.11
C GLU A 123 15.51 -1.91 -0.23
N TRP A 124 14.90 -0.72 -0.31
CA TRP A 124 13.51 -0.57 -0.75
C TRP A 124 13.30 -1.07 -2.18
N LEU A 125 14.20 -0.69 -3.11
CA LEU A 125 14.18 -1.18 -4.48
C LEU A 125 14.47 -2.68 -4.59
N ASP A 126 15.06 -3.34 -3.61
CA ASP A 126 15.20 -4.80 -3.67
C ASP A 126 13.93 -5.49 -3.14
N ALA A 127 13.14 -4.82 -2.30
CA ALA A 127 11.92 -5.36 -1.70
C ALA A 127 10.64 -5.10 -2.52
N VAL A 128 10.58 -4.04 -3.33
CA VAL A 128 9.35 -3.66 -4.05
C VAL A 128 9.23 -4.38 -5.41
N GLU A 129 8.11 -5.08 -5.58
CA GLU A 129 7.69 -5.68 -6.84
C GLU A 129 6.66 -4.80 -7.57
N TYR A 130 6.69 -4.83 -8.89
CA TYR A 130 5.79 -4.07 -9.75
C TYR A 130 5.04 -5.02 -10.70
N PRO A 131 3.79 -4.69 -11.10
CA PRO A 131 3.06 -5.50 -12.07
C PRO A 131 3.66 -5.35 -13.48
N GLU A 132 3.57 -6.44 -14.26
CA GLU A 132 3.90 -6.44 -15.70
C GLU A 132 2.86 -5.67 -16.53
N ASP A 133 1.61 -5.63 -16.09
CA ASP A 133 0.60 -4.77 -16.68
C ASP A 133 -0.26 -4.11 -15.60
N CYS A 134 -0.23 -2.78 -15.56
CA CYS A 134 -1.04 -1.98 -14.64
C CYS A 134 -2.55 -2.08 -14.90
N ALA A 135 -2.97 -2.67 -16.02
CA ALA A 135 -4.38 -2.99 -16.28
C ALA A 135 -4.83 -4.34 -15.69
N GLU A 136 -3.89 -5.18 -15.25
CA GLU A 136 -4.20 -6.49 -14.68
C GLU A 136 -4.70 -6.38 -13.24
N VAL A 137 -5.81 -7.06 -12.95
CA VAL A 137 -6.40 -7.11 -11.61
C VAL A 137 -6.88 -8.52 -11.30
N SER A 138 -6.51 -9.03 -10.12
CA SER A 138 -7.07 -10.28 -9.60
C SER A 138 -8.36 -10.03 -8.85
N TRP A 139 -9.45 -10.66 -9.32
CA TRP A 139 -10.73 -10.62 -8.60
C TRP A 139 -10.63 -11.24 -7.21
N LYS A 140 -9.83 -12.32 -7.09
CA LYS A 140 -9.60 -13.01 -5.83
C LYS A 140 -8.95 -12.09 -4.79
N VAL A 141 -7.97 -11.30 -5.20
CA VAL A 141 -7.33 -10.30 -4.33
C VAL A 141 -8.35 -9.29 -3.79
N ILE A 142 -9.26 -8.79 -4.63
CA ILE A 142 -10.31 -7.86 -4.20
C ILE A 142 -11.25 -8.52 -3.19
N THR A 143 -11.72 -9.73 -3.49
CA THR A 143 -12.66 -10.43 -2.60
C THR A 143 -12.03 -10.83 -1.28
N ASP A 144 -10.77 -11.29 -1.30
CA ASP A 144 -10.04 -11.67 -0.08
C ASP A 144 -9.74 -10.44 0.78
N THR A 145 -9.34 -9.33 0.15
CA THR A 145 -9.13 -8.05 0.85
C THR A 145 -10.42 -7.59 1.53
N LEU A 146 -11.55 -7.60 0.80
CA LEU A 146 -12.84 -7.24 1.35
C LEU A 146 -13.25 -8.16 2.50
N HIS A 147 -13.03 -9.47 2.37
CA HIS A 147 -13.33 -10.44 3.42
C HIS A 147 -12.53 -10.16 4.70
N VAL A 148 -11.22 -9.93 4.59
CA VAL A 148 -10.36 -9.60 5.73
C VAL A 148 -10.80 -8.28 6.39
N LEU A 149 -11.15 -7.27 5.59
CA LEU A 149 -11.63 -5.99 6.09
C LEU A 149 -13.00 -6.10 6.80
N GLN A 150 -13.86 -7.01 6.34
CA GLN A 150 -15.14 -7.33 7.01
C GLN A 150 -14.92 -8.07 8.32
N GLN A 151 -14.03 -9.08 8.35
CA GLN A 151 -13.66 -9.78 9.59
C GLN A 151 -13.02 -8.85 10.62
N ALA A 152 -12.25 -7.87 10.15
CA ALA A 152 -11.67 -6.81 10.96
C ALA A 152 -12.72 -5.80 11.49
N GLY A 153 -13.97 -5.83 11.02
CA GLY A 153 -14.99 -4.84 11.35
C GLY A 153 -14.78 -3.47 10.72
N ALA A 154 -13.79 -3.33 9.82
CA ALA A 154 -13.48 -2.07 9.15
C ALA A 154 -14.47 -1.74 8.01
N VAL A 155 -15.07 -2.77 7.41
CA VAL A 155 -16.10 -2.65 6.38
C VAL A 155 -17.33 -3.46 6.81
N ALA A 156 -18.52 -2.90 6.64
CA ALA A 156 -19.75 -3.61 6.94
C ALA A 156 -19.90 -4.87 6.06
N PRO A 157 -20.52 -5.94 6.57
CA PRO A 157 -20.89 -7.09 5.74
C PRO A 157 -21.75 -6.66 4.56
N SER A 158 -21.53 -7.23 3.38
CA SER A 158 -22.36 -6.95 2.21
C SER A 158 -23.73 -7.62 2.33
N GLU A 159 -24.80 -6.88 2.05
CA GLU A 159 -26.12 -7.46 1.86
C GLU A 159 -26.21 -8.08 0.45
N GLY A 160 -25.86 -9.37 0.35
CA GLY A 160 -25.94 -10.15 -0.89
C GLY A 160 -24.63 -10.30 -1.66
N ASP A 161 -24.74 -10.82 -2.88
CA ASP A 161 -23.60 -11.18 -3.72
C ASP A 161 -22.86 -9.93 -4.22
N ILE A 162 -21.55 -9.92 -4.01
CA ILE A 162 -20.65 -8.90 -4.51
C ILE A 162 -20.42 -9.11 -6.01
N LYS A 163 -20.64 -8.05 -6.79
CA LYS A 163 -20.52 -8.09 -8.26
C LYS A 163 -19.26 -7.40 -8.73
N ARG A 164 -18.63 -7.94 -9.79
CA ARG A 164 -17.37 -7.41 -10.34
C ARG A 164 -17.52 -5.97 -10.81
N GLU A 165 -18.65 -5.64 -11.42
CA GLU A 165 -18.96 -4.33 -12.01
C GLU A 165 -19.06 -3.22 -10.96
N GLN A 166 -19.18 -3.56 -9.67
CA GLN A 166 -19.14 -2.60 -8.57
C GLN A 166 -17.71 -2.10 -8.30
N PHE A 167 -16.70 -2.89 -8.66
CA PHE A 167 -15.29 -2.61 -8.37
C PHE A 167 -14.48 -2.34 -9.63
N LEU A 168 -14.87 -2.96 -10.76
CA LEU A 168 -14.07 -3.05 -11.96
C LEU A 168 -14.84 -2.53 -13.17
N ASN A 169 -14.16 -1.73 -13.99
CA ASN A 169 -14.61 -1.43 -15.34
C ASN A 169 -14.03 -2.48 -16.29
N MET A 170 -14.86 -3.42 -16.73
CA MET A 170 -14.45 -4.54 -17.60
C MET A 170 -14.04 -4.10 -19.02
N ASP A 171 -14.33 -2.86 -19.43
CA ASP A 171 -13.79 -2.32 -20.67
C ASP A 171 -12.31 -1.94 -20.50
N VAL A 172 -11.85 -1.72 -19.28
CA VAL A 172 -10.51 -1.21 -18.96
C VAL A 172 -9.59 -2.30 -18.44
N VAL A 173 -10.07 -3.14 -17.52
CA VAL A 173 -9.21 -4.08 -16.80
C VAL A 173 -9.08 -5.41 -17.52
N THR A 174 -7.91 -6.03 -17.37
CA THR A 174 -7.67 -7.44 -17.71
C THR A 174 -7.75 -8.25 -16.42
N LEU A 175 -8.61 -9.27 -16.36
CA LEU A 175 -8.67 -10.14 -15.20
C LEU A 175 -7.58 -11.19 -15.27
N VAL A 176 -6.84 -11.35 -14.18
CA VAL A 176 -5.85 -12.41 -14.01
C VAL A 176 -6.28 -13.37 -12.90
N GLU A 177 -5.95 -14.65 -13.09
CA GLU A 177 -6.01 -15.65 -12.03
C GLU A 177 -4.74 -15.50 -11.20
N ALA A 178 -4.83 -14.77 -10.08
CA ALA A 178 -3.81 -14.78 -9.03
C ALA A 178 -4.37 -15.47 -7.80
#